data_AF-A0A925IFH8-F1
#
_entry.id   AF-A0A925IFH8-F1
#
_cell.length_a   1.000
_cell.length_b   1.000
_cell.length_c   1.000
_cell.angle_alpha   90.00
_cell.angle_beta   90.00
_cell.angle_gamma   90.00
#
_symmetry.space_group_name_H-M   'P 1'
#
loop_
_entity.id
_entity.type
_entity.pdbx_description
1 polymer ?
#
loop_
_entity_poly.entity_id
_entity_poly.type
_entity_poly.pdbx_seq_one_letter_code
_entity_poly.pdbx_strand_id
1 'polypeptide(L)'
;MPKNHFYKLAGAVFLLATLIFVFSTPTPVRAATFEVNEPDDTLSDTVCDAVCTLRDAIFEANAAAGSDTIQFNLGGGGVLASLSFPFGVLPDI
;
A
#
# COMPACT_ATOMS: atom_id res chain seq x y z
N MET A 1 12.11 -47.86 22.08
CA MET A 1 11.95 -46.61 21.30
C MET A 1 10.47 -46.40 20.96
N PRO A 2 9.84 -45.29 21.38
CA PRO A 2 8.38 -45.11 21.35
C PRO A 2 7.90 -44.66 19.96
N LYS A 3 7.67 -45.61 19.06
CA LYS A 3 7.08 -45.39 17.71
C LYS A 3 5.77 -44.58 17.76
N ASN A 4 5.03 -44.71 18.86
CA ASN A 4 3.73 -44.11 19.14
C ASN A 4 3.78 -42.57 19.27
N HIS A 5 4.92 -42.00 19.67
CA HIS A 5 5.10 -40.56 19.77
C HIS A 5 5.40 -39.95 18.40
N PHE A 6 6.21 -40.65 17.59
CA PHE A 6 6.53 -40.27 16.21
C PHE A 6 5.29 -40.24 15.29
N TYR A 7 4.38 -41.22 15.39
CA TYR A 7 3.15 -41.22 14.59
C TYR A 7 2.17 -40.10 14.97
N LYS A 8 2.12 -39.69 16.24
CA LYS A 8 1.30 -38.56 16.71
C LYS A 8 1.83 -37.22 16.20
N LEU A 9 3.14 -37.03 16.23
CA LEU A 9 3.82 -35.85 15.68
C LEU A 9 3.63 -35.74 14.16
N ALA A 10 3.80 -36.85 13.42
CA ALA A 10 3.57 -36.87 11.98
C ALA A 10 2.10 -36.57 11.60
N GLY A 11 1.14 -37.14 12.35
CA GLY A 11 -0.27 -36.86 12.17
C GLY A 11 -0.64 -35.40 12.45
N ALA A 12 -0.10 -34.81 13.52
CA ALA A 12 -0.31 -33.40 13.83
C ALA A 12 0.28 -32.46 12.77
N VAL A 13 1.47 -32.76 12.25
CA VAL A 13 2.11 -31.98 11.17
C VAL A 13 1.29 -32.08 9.88
N PHE A 14 0.79 -33.27 9.53
CA PHE A 14 -0.03 -33.46 8.34
C PHE A 14 -1.37 -32.70 8.45
N LEU A 15 -2.01 -32.74 9.62
CA LEU A 15 -3.26 -32.03 9.88
C LEU A 15 -3.06 -30.51 9.89
N LEU A 16 -1.91 -30.03 10.38
CA LEU A 16 -1.55 -28.62 10.33
C LEU A 16 -1.25 -28.15 8.90
N ALA A 17 -0.54 -28.96 8.11
CA ALA A 17 -0.23 -28.66 6.72
C ALA A 17 -1.49 -28.61 5.84
N THR A 18 -2.46 -29.49 6.06
CA THR A 18 -3.74 -29.44 5.35
C THR A 18 -4.57 -28.24 5.77
N LEU A 19 -4.56 -27.84 7.06
CA LEU A 19 -5.21 -26.60 7.50
C LEU A 19 -4.61 -25.38 6.79
N ILE A 20 -3.29 -25.24 6.77
CA ILE A 20 -2.61 -24.11 6.12
C ILE A 20 -2.96 -24.04 4.63
N PHE A 21 -3.05 -25.19 3.95
CA PHE A 21 -3.40 -25.25 2.54
C PHE A 21 -4.87 -24.88 2.27
N VAL A 22 -5.80 -25.25 3.14
CA VAL A 22 -7.23 -24.88 3.03
C VAL A 22 -7.44 -23.38 3.21
N PHE A 23 -6.63 -22.71 4.03
CA PHE A 23 -6.71 -21.26 4.26
C PHE A 23 -5.95 -20.41 3.22
N SER A 24 -5.24 -21.03 2.27
CA SER A 24 -4.42 -20.33 1.28
C SER A 24 -5.15 -20.13 -0.06
N THR A 25 -6.37 -19.58 -0.03
CA THR A 25 -7.04 -19.16 -1.26
C THR A 25 -6.40 -17.85 -1.74
N PRO A 26 -5.88 -17.77 -2.98
CA PRO A 26 -5.35 -16.53 -3.50
C PRO A 26 -6.46 -15.49 -3.54
N THR A 27 -6.30 -14.37 -2.83
CA THR A 27 -7.21 -13.24 -2.94
C THR A 27 -6.94 -12.54 -4.28
N PRO A 28 -7.98 -12.22 -5.06
CA PRO A 28 -7.79 -11.44 -6.27
C PRO A 28 -7.27 -10.05 -5.88
N VAL A 29 -6.03 -9.76 -6.27
CA VAL A 29 -5.46 -8.42 -6.10
C VAL A 29 -6.08 -7.51 -7.18
N ARG A 30 -6.66 -6.38 -6.76
CA ARG A 30 -7.25 -5.40 -7.67
C ARG A 30 -6.39 -4.16 -7.65
N ALA A 31 -5.98 -3.69 -8.83
CA ALA A 31 -5.40 -2.36 -8.96
C ALA A 31 -6.45 -1.29 -8.63
N ALA A 32 -6.13 -0.41 -7.70
CA ALA A 32 -6.89 0.78 -7.35
C ALA A 32 -6.42 1.99 -8.18
N THR A 33 -7.29 3.00 -8.25
CA THR A 33 -6.94 4.32 -8.78
C THR A 33 -7.26 5.36 -7.72
N PHE A 34 -6.24 6.10 -7.29
CA PHE A 34 -6.35 7.18 -6.30
C PHE A 34 -6.30 8.51 -7.04
N GLU A 35 -7.38 9.28 -6.96
CA GLU A 35 -7.55 10.52 -7.71
C GLU A 35 -7.19 11.72 -6.85
N VAL A 36 -6.00 12.27 -7.05
CA VAL A 36 -5.55 13.50 -6.38
C VAL A 36 -6.32 14.68 -6.97
N ASN A 37 -7.14 15.31 -6.14
CA ASN A 37 -8.00 16.44 -6.51
C ASN A 37 -7.76 17.69 -5.64
N GLU A 38 -6.96 17.57 -4.58
CA GLU A 38 -6.56 18.67 -3.72
C GLU A 38 -5.05 18.93 -3.91
N PRO A 39 -4.67 20.09 -4.49
CA PRO A 39 -3.27 20.40 -4.74
C PRO A 39 -2.47 20.75 -3.47
N ASP A 40 -3.13 21.22 -2.40
CA ASP A 40 -2.48 21.53 -1.13
C ASP A 40 -2.50 20.34 -0.16
N ASP A 41 -1.48 20.21 0.68
CA ASP A 41 -1.38 19.13 1.66
C ASP A 41 -2.00 19.50 3.02
N THR A 42 -2.66 20.66 3.12
CA THR A 42 -3.24 21.18 4.37
C THR A 42 -4.48 20.42 4.85
N LEU A 43 -5.19 19.76 3.93
CA LEU A 43 -6.40 19.01 4.23
C LEU A 43 -6.17 17.50 4.34
N SER A 44 -4.91 17.05 4.25
CA SER A 44 -4.58 15.62 4.30
C SER A 44 -4.88 14.99 5.65
N ASP A 45 -5.58 13.86 5.61
CA ASP A 45 -5.92 13.02 6.77
C ASP A 45 -5.44 11.56 6.61
N THR A 46 -4.61 11.29 5.61
CA THR A 46 -4.06 9.99 5.19
C THR A 46 -5.04 9.04 4.52
N VAL A 47 -6.24 9.52 4.14
CA VAL A 47 -7.26 8.75 3.41
C VAL A 47 -7.60 9.47 2.10
N CYS A 48 -7.63 8.74 0.99
CA CYS A 48 -7.97 9.33 -0.32
C CYS A 48 -9.47 9.19 -0.59
N ASP A 49 -10.26 10.20 -0.20
CA ASP A 49 -11.73 10.18 -0.34
C ASP A 49 -12.29 11.28 -1.27
N ALA A 50 -13.22 12.12 -0.79
CA ALA A 50 -13.70 13.30 -1.49
C ALA A 50 -12.62 14.38 -1.63
N VAL A 51 -11.72 14.50 -0.65
CA VAL A 51 -10.53 15.36 -0.70
C VAL A 51 -9.33 14.45 -0.65
N CYS A 52 -8.50 14.45 -1.68
CA CYS A 52 -7.34 13.58 -1.74
C CYS A 52 -6.11 14.39 -2.15
N THR A 53 -5.19 14.55 -1.19
CA THR A 53 -3.88 15.15 -1.47
C THR A 53 -2.93 14.08 -2.03
N LEU A 54 -1.79 14.52 -2.55
CA LEU A 54 -0.74 13.58 -2.96
C LEU A 54 -0.27 12.68 -1.81
N ARG A 55 -0.22 13.21 -0.57
CA ARG A 55 0.20 12.43 0.60
C ARG A 55 -0.80 11.33 0.89
N ASP A 56 -2.09 11.62 0.82
CA ASP A 56 -3.15 10.64 1.08
C ASP A 56 -3.15 9.52 0.03
N ALA A 57 -3.04 9.89 -1.26
CA ALA A 57 -2.95 8.92 -2.36
C ALA A 57 -1.74 7.98 -2.21
N ILE A 58 -0.59 8.49 -1.74
CA ILE A 58 0.60 7.68 -1.49
C ILE A 58 0.41 6.75 -0.28
N PHE A 59 -0.20 7.23 0.80
CA PHE A 59 -0.49 6.40 1.97
C PHE A 59 -1.38 5.21 1.60
N GLU A 60 -2.47 5.46 0.87
CA GLU A 60 -3.39 4.43 0.43
C GLU A 60 -2.78 3.49 -0.60
N ALA A 61 -2.00 3.99 -1.58
CA ALA A 61 -1.31 3.15 -2.55
C ALA A 61 -0.25 2.24 -1.91
N ASN A 62 0.40 2.68 -0.83
CA ASN A 62 1.34 1.83 -0.09
C ASN A 62 0.63 0.79 0.79
N ALA A 63 -0.60 1.08 1.23
CA ALA A 63 -1.42 0.17 2.02
C ALA A 63 -2.19 -0.85 1.14
N ALA A 64 -2.50 -0.46 -0.10
CA ALA A 64 -3.17 -1.31 -1.07
C ALA A 64 -2.22 -2.38 -1.62
N ALA A 65 -2.78 -3.57 -1.85
CA ALA A 65 -2.09 -4.62 -2.57
C ALA A 65 -2.40 -4.45 -4.06
N GLY A 66 -1.38 -4.41 -4.90
CA GLY A 66 -1.57 -4.36 -6.35
C GLY A 66 -0.58 -3.43 -7.05
N SER A 67 -0.80 -3.24 -8.35
CA SER A 67 -0.13 -2.21 -9.14
C SER A 67 -1.09 -1.04 -9.27
N ASP A 68 -1.18 -0.23 -8.22
CA ASP A 68 -2.12 0.88 -8.16
C ASP A 68 -1.68 2.06 -9.02
N THR A 69 -2.62 2.93 -9.35
CA THR A 69 -2.39 4.15 -10.14
C THR A 69 -2.76 5.37 -9.32
N ILE A 70 -1.86 6.36 -9.25
CA ILE A 70 -2.17 7.70 -8.75
C ILE A 70 -2.46 8.59 -9.95
N GLN A 71 -3.70 9.07 -10.04
CA GLN A 71 -4.18 9.93 -11.11
C GLN A 71 -4.36 11.35 -10.59
N PHE A 72 -3.93 12.35 -11.36
CA PHE A 72 -4.10 13.76 -10.99
C PHE A 72 -5.29 14.35 -11.73
N ASN A 73 -6.29 14.83 -10.99
CA ASN A 73 -7.42 15.60 -11.51
C ASN A 73 -7.49 16.97 -10.83
N LEU A 74 -6.48 17.79 -11.09
CA LEU A 74 -6.30 19.10 -10.45
C LEU A 74 -6.84 20.27 -11.29
N GLY A 75 -7.47 19.98 -12.44
CA GLY A 75 -7.82 20.99 -13.44
C GLY A 75 -6.58 21.55 -14.14
N GLY A 76 -6.61 21.63 -15.48
CA GLY A 76 -5.47 22.12 -16.25
C GLY A 76 -5.22 23.61 -16.04
N GLY A 77 -4.13 23.99 -15.35
CA GLY A 77 -3.56 25.34 -15.51
C GLY A 77 -2.76 25.93 -14.36
N GLY A 78 -2.73 25.32 -13.17
CA GLY A 78 -1.89 25.78 -12.07
C GLY A 78 -0.48 25.20 -12.14
N VAL A 79 0.55 26.04 -12.02
CA VAL A 79 1.91 25.56 -11.70
C VAL A 79 1.85 24.86 -10.34
N LEU A 80 1.92 23.53 -10.32
CA LEU A 80 1.89 22.72 -9.09
C LEU A 80 3.18 22.89 -8.24
N ALA A 81 4.26 23.38 -8.87
CA ALA A 81 5.50 23.70 -8.19
C ALA A 81 6.22 24.82 -8.96
N SER A 82 6.24 26.03 -8.40
CA SER A 82 7.20 27.04 -8.84
C SER A 82 8.56 26.65 -8.24
N LEU A 83 9.44 26.10 -9.06
CA LEU A 83 10.85 25.92 -8.70
C LEU A 83 11.48 27.32 -8.56
N SER A 84 11.44 27.88 -7.36
CA SER A 84 12.22 29.06 -7.03
C SER A 84 13.67 28.61 -6.87
N PHE A 85 14.47 28.80 -7.93
CA PHE A 85 15.91 28.68 -7.82
C PHE A 85 16.47 29.85 -6.99
N PRO A 86 17.51 29.62 -6.17
CA PRO A 86 18.13 28.34 -5.90
C PRO A 86 17.33 27.65 -4.79
N PHE A 87 16.95 26.39 -4.99
CA PHE A 87 16.80 25.51 -3.83
C PHE A 87 18.11 25.66 -3.05
N GLY A 88 18.02 26.10 -1.79
CA GLY A 88 19.20 26.32 -0.97
C GLY A 88 20.10 25.11 -1.09
N VAL A 89 21.35 25.34 -1.47
CA VAL A 89 22.40 24.30 -1.51
C VAL A 89 22.26 23.47 -0.23
N LEU A 90 22.16 22.13 -0.37
CA LEU A 90 22.26 21.27 0.80
C LEU A 90 23.53 21.69 1.55
N PRO A 91 23.47 21.99 2.85
CA PRO A 91 24.67 22.30 3.59
C PRO A 91 25.65 21.15 3.43
N ASP A 92 26.88 21.47 3.03
CA ASP A 92 27.96 20.49 2.94
C ASP A 92 28.10 19.84 4.33
N ILE A 93 27.85 18.54 4.42
CA ILE A 93 28.10 17.73 5.63
C ILE A 93 29.59 17.38 5.74
#